data_AF-D5EDT8-F1
#
_entry.id   AF-D5EDT8-F1
#
_cell.length_a   1.000
_cell.length_b   1.000
_cell.length_c   1.000
_cell.angle_alpha   90.00
_cell.angle_beta   90.00
_cell.angle_gamma   90.00
#
_symmetry.space_group_name_H-M   'P 1'
#
loop_
_entity.id
_entity.type
_entity.pdbx_description
1 polymer ?
#
loop_
_entity_poly.entity_id
_entity_poly.type
_entity_poly.pdbx_seq_one_letter_code
_entity_poly.pdbx_strand_id
1 'polypeptide(L)'
;MAYIFAVSGMKNSGKTKLCLLLLKYLKEAGIHVGYIKHSHEKVLSPMDTDTGKVLSQGIPALYWGVDGCRYEKPGEISIYDIQNRIGSNFDILLLEGGKSFPCHKIWLGEADTCPGNIPGIVAYYEAIPAKKGGRDDTKRFFSFGEESSIADFIIALYERSSERLSLIIEGEKIPLRPFVSDFIEGGIKGMLSSLKKIDKLNGDIAISIKKEKDK
;
A
#
# COMPACT_ATOMS: atom_id res chain seq x y z
N MET A 1 -8.82 2.29 -4.58
CA MET A 1 -8.09 1.77 -3.39
C MET A 1 -6.61 2.09 -3.57
N ALA A 2 -5.91 2.46 -2.50
CA ALA A 2 -4.49 2.76 -2.60
C ALA A 2 -3.67 1.59 -3.17
N TYR A 3 -2.77 1.90 -4.10
CA TYR A 3 -1.79 0.96 -4.64
C TYR A 3 -0.62 0.79 -3.68
N ILE A 4 -0.35 -0.44 -3.25
CA ILE A 4 0.74 -0.73 -2.31
C ILE A 4 1.99 -1.08 -3.10
N PHE A 5 3.07 -0.34 -2.86
CA PHE A 5 4.38 -0.60 -3.48
C PHE A 5 5.45 -0.74 -2.39
N ALA A 6 6.24 -1.81 -2.40
CA ALA A 6 7.25 -2.02 -1.37
C ALA A 6 8.68 -1.69 -1.79
N VAL A 7 9.46 -1.19 -0.83
CA VAL A 7 10.91 -1.03 -0.89
C VAL A 7 11.51 -2.10 0.02
N SER A 8 11.99 -3.17 -0.61
CA SER A 8 12.52 -4.36 0.07
C SER A 8 14.03 -4.48 -0.14
N GLY A 9 14.72 -5.16 0.76
CA GLY A 9 16.17 -5.34 0.67
C GLY A 9 16.73 -5.91 1.97
N MET A 10 18.05 -6.12 2.01
CA MET A 10 18.73 -6.61 3.22
C MET A 10 18.71 -5.58 4.35
N LYS A 11 19.05 -5.98 5.59
CA LYS A 11 19.23 -5.01 6.69
C LYS A 11 20.35 -4.03 6.32
N ASN A 12 20.23 -2.77 6.74
CA ASN A 12 21.22 -1.70 6.50
C ASN A 12 21.54 -1.38 5.03
N SER A 13 20.68 -1.75 4.08
CA SER A 13 20.82 -1.43 2.64
C SER A 13 20.42 -0.02 2.23
N GLY A 14 20.00 0.84 3.17
CA GLY A 14 19.56 2.21 2.85
C GLY A 14 18.08 2.34 2.44
N LYS A 15 17.23 1.32 2.69
CA LYS A 15 15.77 1.37 2.42
C LYS A 15 15.10 2.64 2.90
N THR A 16 15.32 3.02 4.16
CA THR A 16 14.71 4.23 4.74
C THR A 16 15.12 5.49 3.98
N LYS A 17 16.39 5.58 3.55
CA LYS A 17 16.86 6.71 2.73
C LYS A 17 16.15 6.77 1.38
N LEU A 18 16.03 5.63 0.69
CA LEU A 18 15.29 5.58 -0.57
C LEU A 18 13.81 5.90 -0.36
N CYS A 19 13.16 5.33 0.66
CA CYS A 19 11.76 5.62 0.97
C CYS A 19 11.52 7.12 1.16
N LEU A 20 12.38 7.81 1.92
CA LEU A 20 12.25 9.26 2.14
C LEU A 20 12.37 10.06 0.83
N LEU A 21 13.29 9.67 -0.07
CA LEU A 21 13.42 10.30 -1.39
C LEU A 21 12.18 10.04 -2.25
N LEU A 22 11.69 8.79 -2.31
CA LEU A 22 10.49 8.43 -3.06
C LEU A 22 9.25 9.15 -2.53
N LEU A 23 9.06 9.23 -1.20
CA LEU A 23 7.96 9.98 -0.60
C LEU A 23 8.00 11.46 -1.00
N LYS A 24 9.19 12.05 -1.10
CA LYS A 24 9.36 13.43 -1.59
C LYS A 24 8.92 13.55 -3.06
N TYR A 25 9.50 12.75 -3.95
CA TYR A 25 9.21 12.82 -5.39
C TYR A 25 7.74 12.52 -5.72
N LEU A 26 7.13 11.53 -5.05
CA LEU A 26 5.71 11.21 -5.22
C LEU A 26 4.82 12.37 -4.79
N LYS A 27 5.12 13.04 -3.66
CA LYS A 27 4.39 14.24 -3.23
C LYS A 27 4.55 15.41 -4.21
N GLU A 28 5.76 15.63 -4.71
CA GLU A 28 6.04 16.69 -5.70
C GLU A 28 5.28 16.44 -7.03
N ALA A 29 5.04 15.17 -7.38
CA ALA A 29 4.21 14.77 -8.51
C ALA A 29 2.69 14.83 -8.25
N GLY A 30 2.27 15.31 -7.07
CA GLY A 30 0.85 15.44 -6.71
C GLY A 30 0.18 14.15 -6.23
N ILE A 31 0.93 13.08 -6.00
CA ILE A 31 0.41 11.80 -5.49
C ILE A 31 0.13 11.92 -3.99
N HIS A 32 -1.07 11.54 -3.57
CA HIS A 32 -1.39 11.36 -2.16
C HIS A 32 -0.74 10.07 -1.67
N VAL A 33 0.45 10.18 -1.10
CA VAL A 33 1.25 9.04 -0.65
C VAL A 33 1.20 8.83 0.87
N GLY A 34 0.96 7.60 1.29
CA GLY A 34 1.10 7.13 2.67
C GLY A 34 2.34 6.25 2.86
N TYR A 35 2.73 6.02 4.11
CA TYR A 35 3.93 5.25 4.45
C TYR A 35 3.58 4.12 5.43
N ILE A 36 4.15 2.94 5.18
CA ILE A 36 4.02 1.76 6.03
C ILE A 36 5.40 1.23 6.31
N LYS A 37 5.68 0.88 7.56
CA LYS A 37 6.93 0.24 7.95
C LYS A 37 6.66 -1.16 8.49
N HIS A 38 7.28 -2.15 7.88
CA HIS A 38 7.28 -3.51 8.38
C HIS A 38 8.58 -3.77 9.17
N SER A 39 8.44 -4.16 10.44
CA SER A 39 9.55 -4.52 11.32
C SER A 39 9.44 -5.99 11.78
N HIS A 40 10.55 -6.58 12.17
CA HIS A 40 10.56 -7.85 12.92
C HIS A 40 10.47 -7.64 14.44
N GLU A 41 10.44 -6.39 14.89
CA GLU A 41 10.30 -6.02 16.29
C GLU A 41 8.82 -6.05 16.72
N LYS A 42 8.59 -6.20 18.03
CA LYS A 42 7.25 -6.11 18.61
C LYS A 42 6.77 -4.66 18.56
N VAL A 43 5.62 -4.44 17.94
CA VAL A 43 5.00 -3.11 17.78
C VAL A 43 3.81 -2.88 18.72
N LEU A 44 3.30 -3.94 19.35
CA LEU A 44 2.15 -3.87 20.24
C LEU A 44 2.55 -3.38 21.63
N SER A 45 1.62 -2.69 22.28
CA SER A 45 1.73 -2.21 23.66
C SER A 45 2.03 -3.38 24.61
N PRO A 46 2.95 -3.20 25.57
CA PRO A 46 3.23 -4.20 26.58
C PRO A 46 1.99 -4.62 27.38
N MET A 47 1.90 -5.90 27.77
CA MET A 47 0.71 -6.47 28.43
C MET A 47 0.38 -5.87 29.80
N ASP A 48 1.32 -5.20 30.45
CA ASP A 48 1.12 -4.51 31.73
C ASP A 48 0.38 -3.16 31.57
N THR A 49 0.33 -2.61 30.36
CA THR A 49 -0.46 -1.42 30.02
C THR A 49 -1.94 -1.73 29.80
N ASP A 50 -2.82 -0.75 29.96
CA ASP A 50 -4.26 -0.93 29.73
C ASP A 50 -4.57 -1.32 28.27
N THR A 51 -3.89 -0.69 27.30
CA THR A 51 -3.98 -1.06 25.89
C THR A 51 -3.50 -2.50 25.66
N GLY A 52 -2.39 -2.91 26.29
CA GLY A 52 -1.87 -4.27 26.18
C GLY A 52 -2.82 -5.34 26.71
N LYS A 53 -3.54 -5.06 27.80
CA LYS A 53 -4.58 -5.95 28.36
C LYS A 53 -5.80 -6.09 27.44
N VAL A 54 -6.12 -5.06 26.65
CA VAL A 54 -7.17 -5.15 25.62
C VAL A 54 -6.69 -5.98 24.44
N LEU A 55 -5.46 -5.74 23.98
CA LEU A 55 -4.87 -6.45 22.84
C LEU A 55 -4.66 -7.94 23.12
N SER A 56 -4.35 -8.32 24.37
CA SER A 56 -4.20 -9.73 24.76
C SER A 56 -5.51 -10.54 24.65
N GLN A 57 -6.65 -9.86 24.57
CA GLN A 57 -7.96 -10.46 24.31
C GLN A 57 -8.28 -10.57 22.81
N GLY A 58 -7.33 -10.24 21.93
CA GLY A 58 -7.52 -10.25 20.48
C GLY A 58 -8.29 -9.04 19.94
N ILE A 59 -8.55 -8.04 20.79
CA ILE A 59 -9.36 -6.86 20.45
C ILE A 59 -8.44 -5.76 19.91
N PRO A 60 -8.65 -5.26 18.67
CA PRO A 60 -7.90 -4.12 18.16
C PRO A 60 -8.19 -2.84 18.96
N ALA A 61 -7.17 -2.02 19.19
CA ALA A 61 -7.27 -0.79 19.96
C ALA A 61 -6.86 0.43 19.12
N LEU A 62 -7.58 1.56 19.29
CA LEU A 62 -7.17 2.87 18.80
C LEU A 62 -6.90 3.76 20.01
N TYR A 63 -5.65 4.13 20.20
CA TYR A 63 -5.22 5.09 21.21
C TYR A 63 -4.99 6.45 20.55
N TRP A 64 -5.51 7.54 21.11
CA TRP A 64 -5.30 8.89 20.58
C TRP A 64 -4.83 9.85 21.68
N GLY A 65 -4.03 10.83 21.27
CA GLY A 65 -3.49 11.89 22.12
C GLY A 65 -3.52 13.24 21.40
N VAL A 66 -2.83 14.24 21.96
CA VAL A 66 -2.77 15.60 21.40
C VAL A 66 -1.92 15.71 20.13
N ASP A 67 -1.05 14.74 19.89
CA ASP A 67 -0.06 14.69 18.81
C ASP A 67 -0.35 13.61 17.76
N GLY A 68 -1.45 12.87 17.90
CA GLY A 68 -1.88 11.89 16.91
C GLY A 68 -2.60 10.69 17.49
N CYS A 69 -2.54 9.58 16.76
CA CYS A 69 -3.13 8.31 17.18
C CYS A 69 -2.26 7.12 16.81
N ARG A 70 -2.44 6.03 17.55
CA ARG A 70 -1.83 4.73 17.30
C ARG A 70 -2.94 3.69 17.21
N TYR A 71 -3.00 3.00 16.06
CA TYR A 71 -3.87 1.86 15.88
C TYR A 71 -3.06 0.58 16.05
N GLU A 72 -3.52 -0.30 16.92
CA GLU A 72 -2.87 -1.57 17.24
C GLU A 72 -3.85 -2.71 17.01
N LYS A 73 -3.43 -3.70 16.22
CA LYS A 73 -4.21 -4.91 15.93
C LYS A 73 -3.31 -6.12 16.16
N PRO A 74 -3.71 -7.09 17.00
CA PRO A 74 -3.00 -8.35 17.11
C PRO A 74 -3.24 -9.22 15.86
N GLY A 75 -2.26 -10.03 15.50
CA GLY A 75 -2.32 -10.95 14.35
C GLY A 75 -1.64 -10.42 13.09
N GLU A 76 -1.80 -11.18 11.99
CA GLU A 76 -1.25 -10.82 10.69
C GLU A 76 -2.06 -9.71 10.01
N ILE A 77 -1.40 -8.99 9.09
CA ILE A 77 -2.02 -7.92 8.31
C ILE A 77 -2.05 -8.30 6.83
N SER A 78 -3.22 -8.18 6.21
CA SER A 78 -3.41 -8.40 4.78
C SER A 78 -3.39 -7.07 3.99
N ILE A 79 -3.36 -7.17 2.65
CA ILE A 79 -3.57 -6.02 1.76
C ILE A 79 -4.92 -5.35 2.05
N TYR A 80 -5.96 -6.16 2.22
CA TYR A 80 -7.32 -5.69 2.50
C TYR A 80 -7.36 -4.91 3.82
N ASP A 81 -6.72 -5.41 4.89
CA ASP A 81 -6.64 -4.71 6.18
C ASP A 81 -6.00 -3.32 6.03
N ILE A 82 -4.88 -3.23 5.31
CA ILE A 82 -4.16 -1.97 5.07
C ILE A 82 -5.06 -1.00 4.30
N GLN A 83 -5.65 -1.45 3.19
CA GLN A 83 -6.42 -0.59 2.30
C GLN A 83 -7.69 -0.06 2.98
N ASN A 84 -8.37 -0.86 3.79
CA ASN A 84 -9.55 -0.39 4.52
C ASN A 84 -9.21 0.52 5.69
N ARG A 85 -8.05 0.34 6.32
CA ARG A 85 -7.71 1.08 7.54
C ARG A 85 -7.09 2.43 7.24
N ILE A 86 -6.19 2.48 6.26
CA ILE A 86 -5.43 3.69 5.93
C ILE A 86 -5.50 4.05 4.45
N GLY A 87 -5.91 3.15 3.56
CA GLY A 87 -5.80 3.36 2.11
C GLY A 87 -6.90 4.21 1.45
N SER A 88 -7.91 4.69 2.17
CA SER A 88 -9.01 5.46 1.57
C SER A 88 -8.61 6.87 1.12
N ASN A 89 -7.50 7.41 1.66
CA ASN A 89 -7.08 8.80 1.41
C ASN A 89 -5.76 8.90 0.64
N PHE A 90 -5.29 7.78 0.09
CA PHE A 90 -4.00 7.71 -0.60
C PHE A 90 -4.15 7.03 -1.95
N ASP A 91 -3.43 7.54 -2.93
CA ASP A 91 -3.20 6.91 -4.22
C ASP A 91 -2.23 5.74 -4.07
N ILE A 92 -1.15 5.97 -3.32
CA ILE A 92 -0.03 5.02 -3.16
C ILE A 92 0.33 4.87 -1.68
N LEU A 93 0.52 3.63 -1.23
CA LEU A 93 1.09 3.31 0.08
C LEU A 93 2.48 2.71 -0.12
N LEU A 94 3.50 3.44 0.33
CA LEU A 94 4.89 2.99 0.25
C LEU A 94 5.23 2.12 1.45
N LEU A 95 5.50 0.84 1.21
CA LEU A 95 5.82 -0.16 2.23
C LEU A 95 7.34 -0.34 2.35
N GLU A 96 7.94 0.15 3.43
CA GLU A 96 9.32 -0.19 3.78
C GLU A 96 9.39 -1.60 4.38
N GLY A 97 10.11 -2.51 3.69
CA GLY A 97 10.23 -3.91 4.08
C GLY A 97 9.19 -4.80 3.38
N GLY A 98 8.60 -5.75 4.12
CA GLY A 98 7.55 -6.63 3.59
C GLY A 98 8.01 -7.57 2.47
N LYS A 99 9.14 -8.27 2.65
CA LYS A 99 9.71 -9.15 1.61
C LYS A 99 8.70 -10.17 1.07
N SER A 100 7.98 -10.85 1.96
CA SER A 100 6.94 -11.82 1.61
C SER A 100 5.58 -11.19 1.30
N PHE A 101 5.41 -9.87 1.48
CA PHE A 101 4.14 -9.20 1.28
C PHE A 101 3.77 -9.23 -0.21
N PRO A 102 2.54 -9.65 -0.60
CA PRO A 102 2.20 -9.96 -1.98
C PRO A 102 1.88 -8.70 -2.81
N CYS A 103 2.85 -7.80 -2.96
CA CYS A 103 2.75 -6.56 -3.72
C CYS A 103 3.96 -6.37 -4.67
N HIS A 104 3.83 -5.47 -5.63
CA HIS A 104 4.96 -5.02 -6.44
C HIS A 104 6.01 -4.35 -5.55
N LYS A 105 7.29 -4.60 -5.84
CA LYS A 105 8.38 -4.07 -5.04
C LYS A 105 9.66 -3.83 -5.82
N ILE A 106 10.43 -2.86 -5.35
CA ILE A 106 11.82 -2.65 -5.75
C ILE A 106 12.73 -3.34 -4.74
N TRP A 107 13.74 -4.05 -5.22
CA TRP A 107 14.76 -4.71 -4.39
C TRP A 107 16.02 -3.86 -4.28
N LEU A 108 16.48 -3.60 -3.05
CA LEU A 108 17.70 -2.86 -2.75
C LEU A 108 18.82 -3.83 -2.44
N GLY A 109 19.81 -3.85 -3.32
CA GLY A 109 20.94 -4.76 -3.30
C GLY A 109 21.14 -5.44 -4.67
N GLU A 110 22.28 -6.10 -4.81
CA GLU A 110 22.63 -6.84 -6.02
C GLU A 110 21.59 -7.93 -6.30
N ALA A 111 21.23 -8.10 -7.57
CA ALA A 111 20.21 -9.09 -7.97
C ALA A 111 20.57 -10.51 -7.52
N ASP A 112 21.86 -10.85 -7.52
CA ASP A 112 22.37 -12.17 -7.12
C ASP A 112 22.28 -12.40 -5.60
N THR A 113 22.25 -11.32 -4.82
CA THR A 113 22.08 -11.37 -3.35
C THR A 113 20.62 -11.40 -2.93
N CYS A 114 19.69 -11.25 -3.88
CA CYS A 114 18.26 -11.38 -3.61
C CYS A 114 17.97 -12.83 -3.22
N PRO A 115 17.40 -13.09 -2.02
CA PRO A 115 16.92 -14.42 -1.68
C PRO A 115 15.98 -14.94 -2.77
N GLY A 116 16.11 -16.22 -3.14
CA GLY A 116 15.16 -16.86 -4.05
C GLY A 116 13.74 -16.79 -3.48
N ASN A 117 12.74 -16.67 -4.38
CA ASN A 117 11.30 -16.67 -4.07
C ASN A 117 10.72 -15.42 -3.37
N ILE A 118 11.29 -14.23 -3.56
CA ILE A 118 10.60 -13.00 -3.16
C ILE A 118 9.56 -12.62 -4.22
N PRO A 119 8.25 -12.62 -3.91
CA PRO A 119 7.22 -12.34 -4.89
C PRO A 119 7.25 -10.87 -5.32
N GLY A 120 6.84 -10.58 -6.56
CA GLY A 120 6.51 -9.23 -7.00
C GLY A 120 7.69 -8.26 -7.18
N ILE A 121 8.93 -8.74 -7.29
CA ILE A 121 10.05 -7.86 -7.66
C ILE A 121 9.87 -7.38 -9.10
N VAL A 122 9.81 -6.06 -9.29
CA VAL A 122 9.62 -5.41 -10.60
C VAL A 122 10.80 -4.54 -11.03
N ALA A 123 11.73 -4.27 -10.11
CA ALA A 123 12.97 -3.54 -10.36
C ALA A 123 13.99 -3.79 -9.24
N TYR A 124 15.26 -3.45 -9.53
CA TYR A 124 16.38 -3.48 -8.61
C TYR A 124 16.98 -2.08 -8.45
N TYR A 125 17.46 -1.74 -7.27
CA TYR A 125 18.17 -0.50 -6.97
C TYR A 125 19.56 -0.79 -6.41
N GLU A 126 20.58 -0.29 -7.10
CA GLU A 126 21.99 -0.45 -6.75
C GLU A 126 22.61 0.93 -6.51
N ALA A 127 22.87 1.27 -5.23
CA ALA A 127 23.48 2.56 -4.89
C ALA A 127 24.91 2.72 -5.47
N ILE A 128 25.60 1.60 -5.70
CA ILE A 128 26.88 1.54 -6.40
C ILE A 128 26.65 0.63 -7.61
N PRO A 129 26.82 1.12 -8.85
CA PRO A 129 26.64 0.30 -10.03
C PRO A 129 27.56 -0.92 -10.00
N ALA A 130 27.04 -2.11 -10.28
CA ALA A 130 27.87 -3.28 -10.52
C ALA A 130 28.95 -2.99 -11.59
N LYS A 131 30.14 -3.60 -11.45
CA LYS A 131 31.18 -3.52 -12.50
C LYS A 131 30.56 -3.93 -13.84
N LYS A 132 30.82 -3.15 -14.90
CA LYS A 132 30.34 -3.41 -16.28
C LYS A 132 30.54 -4.89 -16.63
N GLY A 133 29.46 -5.67 -16.74
CA GLY A 133 29.53 -7.06 -17.20
C GLY A 133 28.56 -8.09 -16.62
N GLY A 134 27.60 -7.73 -15.74
CA GLY A 134 26.72 -8.72 -15.08
C GLY A 134 25.23 -8.37 -15.03
N ARG A 135 24.73 -7.43 -15.84
CA ARG A 135 23.31 -7.08 -15.83
C ARG A 135 22.53 -8.00 -16.76
N ASP A 136 21.49 -8.61 -16.21
CA ASP A 136 20.47 -9.33 -16.97
C ASP A 136 19.56 -8.31 -17.66
N ASP A 137 19.64 -8.21 -18.98
CA ASP A 137 18.89 -7.25 -19.80
C ASP A 137 17.36 -7.43 -19.71
N THR A 138 16.89 -8.54 -19.15
CA THR A 138 15.45 -8.76 -18.91
C THR A 138 14.93 -8.09 -17.64
N LYS A 139 15.83 -7.64 -16.75
CA LYS A 139 15.50 -7.00 -15.47
C LYS A 139 15.66 -5.48 -15.55
N ARG A 140 14.84 -4.77 -14.78
CA ARG A 140 14.93 -3.31 -14.65
C ARG A 140 15.83 -2.94 -13.48
N PHE A 141 16.82 -2.08 -13.73
CA PHE A 141 17.75 -1.58 -12.74
C PHE A 141 17.70 -0.06 -12.65
N PHE A 142 17.85 0.46 -11.44
CA PHE A 142 18.05 1.86 -11.12
C PHE A 142 19.29 2.01 -10.24
N SER A 143 19.88 3.20 -10.26
CA SER A 143 21.08 3.54 -9.51
C SER A 143 20.96 4.88 -8.80
N PHE A 144 21.96 5.21 -7.99
CA PHE A 144 22.01 6.50 -7.29
C PHE A 144 21.90 7.67 -8.27
N GLY A 145 20.99 8.60 -8.00
CA GLY A 145 20.65 9.73 -8.89
C GLY A 145 19.44 9.47 -9.77
N GLU A 146 18.93 8.24 -9.85
CA GLU A 146 17.73 7.89 -10.62
C GLU A 146 16.47 7.76 -9.75
N GLU A 147 16.49 8.28 -8.51
CA GLU A 147 15.37 8.13 -7.57
C GLU A 147 14.07 8.79 -8.06
N SER A 148 14.15 9.87 -8.82
CA SER A 148 12.97 10.45 -9.47
C SER A 148 12.39 9.51 -10.54
N SER A 149 13.24 8.87 -11.34
CA SER A 149 12.83 7.88 -12.34
C SER A 149 12.16 6.65 -11.70
N ILE A 150 12.57 6.29 -10.48
CA ILE A 150 11.88 5.25 -9.70
C ILE A 150 10.48 5.71 -9.30
N ALA A 151 10.31 6.97 -8.88
CA ALA A 151 9.00 7.52 -8.56
C ALA A 151 8.09 7.53 -9.80
N ASP A 152 8.57 7.98 -10.95
CA ASP A 152 7.83 7.95 -12.22
C ASP A 152 7.43 6.53 -12.61
N PHE A 153 8.33 5.57 -12.41
CA PHE A 153 8.05 4.15 -12.63
C PHE A 153 6.94 3.62 -11.70
N ILE A 154 6.96 4.01 -10.42
CA ILE A 154 5.91 3.63 -9.45
C ILE A 154 4.56 4.25 -9.85
N ILE A 155 4.55 5.51 -10.29
CA ILE A 155 3.34 6.20 -10.77
C ILE A 155 2.77 5.47 -12.00
N ALA A 156 3.61 5.13 -12.97
CA ALA A 156 3.17 4.40 -14.16
C ALA A 156 2.58 3.02 -13.83
N LEU A 157 3.09 2.33 -12.80
CA LEU A 157 2.50 1.09 -12.31
C LEU A 157 1.15 1.34 -11.61
N TYR A 158 1.07 2.38 -10.78
CA TYR A 158 -0.16 2.80 -10.12
C TYR A 158 -1.26 3.08 -11.16
N GLU A 159 -0.98 3.92 -12.16
CA GLU A 159 -1.95 4.30 -13.20
C GLU A 159 -2.47 3.09 -13.99
N ARG A 160 -1.60 2.11 -14.27
CA ARG A 160 -1.99 0.85 -14.94
C ARG A 160 -2.84 -0.06 -14.04
N SER A 161 -2.65 0.04 -12.72
CA SER A 161 -3.37 -0.76 -11.72
C SER A 161 -4.65 -0.09 -11.19
N SER A 162 -4.83 1.21 -11.48
CA SER A 162 -5.92 2.00 -10.94
C SER A 162 -7.24 1.60 -11.60
N GLU A 163 -7.96 0.72 -10.92
CA GLU A 163 -9.35 0.40 -11.25
C GLU A 163 -10.26 1.52 -10.74
N ARG A 164 -11.15 2.02 -11.61
CA ARG A 164 -12.14 3.04 -11.26
C ARG A 164 -13.17 2.55 -10.23
N LEU A 165 -13.38 1.23 -10.17
CA LEU A 165 -14.31 0.59 -9.26
C LEU A 165 -13.67 -0.67 -8.65
N SER A 166 -13.72 -0.78 -7.33
CA SER A 166 -13.35 -1.98 -6.59
C SER A 166 -14.57 -2.53 -5.84
N LEU A 167 -14.96 -3.77 -6.12
CA LEU A 167 -16.01 -4.47 -5.37
C LEU A 167 -15.38 -5.46 -4.40
N ILE A 168 -15.80 -5.42 -3.14
CA ILE A 168 -15.31 -6.31 -2.10
C ILE A 168 -16.51 -6.95 -1.40
N ILE A 169 -16.54 -8.28 -1.36
CA ILE A 169 -17.59 -9.06 -0.71
C ILE A 169 -16.92 -9.94 0.33
N GLU A 170 -17.35 -9.81 1.59
CA GLU A 170 -16.81 -10.59 2.72
C GLU A 170 -15.28 -10.48 2.90
N GLY A 171 -14.69 -9.36 2.48
CA GLY A 171 -13.25 -9.11 2.55
C GLY A 171 -12.47 -9.53 1.31
N GLU A 172 -13.10 -10.24 0.38
CA GLU A 172 -12.49 -10.67 -0.87
C GLU A 172 -12.78 -9.68 -1.99
N LYS A 173 -11.72 -9.25 -2.70
CA LYS A 173 -11.85 -8.39 -3.88
C LYS A 173 -12.40 -9.21 -5.04
N ILE A 174 -13.52 -8.77 -5.61
CA ILE A 174 -14.15 -9.42 -6.76
C ILE A 174 -13.60 -8.80 -8.05
N PRO A 175 -12.95 -9.58 -8.94
CA PRO A 175 -12.53 -9.08 -10.24
C PRO A 175 -13.73 -8.73 -11.11
N LEU A 176 -13.74 -7.51 -11.66
CA LEU A 176 -14.82 -7.03 -12.52
C LEU A 176 -14.34 -6.91 -13.96
N ARG A 177 -15.19 -7.33 -14.91
CA ARG A 177 -14.99 -7.03 -16.34
C ARG A 177 -15.36 -5.55 -16.60
N PRO A 178 -14.80 -4.92 -17.65
CA PRO A 178 -15.09 -3.51 -17.97
C PRO A 178 -16.58 -3.19 -18.00
N PHE A 179 -17.38 -3.97 -18.73
CA PHE A 179 -18.84 -3.80 -18.79
C PHE A 179 -19.53 -3.85 -17.41
N VAL A 180 -19.12 -4.79 -16.55
CA VAL A 180 -19.73 -4.93 -15.21
C VAL A 180 -19.33 -3.76 -14.31
N SER A 181 -18.08 -3.30 -14.44
CA SER A 181 -17.60 -2.11 -13.75
C SER A 181 -18.42 -0.87 -14.13
N ASP A 182 -18.55 -0.62 -15.45
CA ASP A 182 -19.30 0.52 -15.97
C ASP A 182 -20.79 0.47 -15.59
N PHE A 183 -21.39 -0.73 -15.62
CA PHE A 183 -22.79 -0.94 -15.22
C PHE A 183 -23.02 -0.61 -13.74
N ILE A 184 -22.19 -1.15 -12.84
CA ILE A 184 -22.32 -0.89 -11.40
C ILE A 184 -22.02 0.58 -11.09
N GLU A 185 -20.94 1.14 -11.64
CA GLU A 185 -20.57 2.55 -11.44
C GLU A 185 -21.68 3.49 -11.93
N GLY A 186 -22.18 3.28 -13.16
CA GLY A 186 -23.26 4.06 -13.75
C GLY A 186 -24.55 3.97 -12.95
N GLY A 187 -24.92 2.77 -12.50
CA GLY A 187 -26.08 2.54 -11.64
C GLY A 187 -25.97 3.30 -10.31
N ILE A 188 -24.82 3.19 -9.62
CA ILE A 188 -24.56 3.90 -8.36
C ILE A 188 -24.62 5.42 -8.57
N LYS A 189 -23.91 5.96 -9.57
CA LYS A 189 -23.93 7.40 -9.85
C LYS A 189 -25.34 7.90 -10.18
N GLY A 190 -26.10 7.12 -10.96
CA GLY A 190 -27.51 7.40 -11.25
C GLY A 190 -28.35 7.46 -9.98
N MET A 191 -28.24 6.47 -9.08
CA MET A 191 -28.94 6.48 -7.80
C MET A 191 -28.56 7.69 -6.93
N LEU A 192 -27.27 8.00 -6.83
CA LEU A 192 -26.78 9.12 -6.02
C LEU A 192 -27.21 10.48 -6.57
N SER A 193 -27.40 10.61 -7.88
CA SER A 193 -27.89 11.86 -8.50
C SER A 193 -29.30 12.27 -8.04
N SER A 194 -30.08 11.35 -7.48
CA SER A 194 -31.42 11.62 -6.94
C SER A 194 -31.41 12.16 -5.50
N LEU A 195 -30.27 12.14 -4.82
CA LEU A 195 -30.16 12.54 -3.41
C LEU A 195 -30.09 14.05 -3.25
N LYS A 196 -30.91 14.59 -2.35
CA LYS A 196 -30.84 16.00 -1.93
C LYS A 196 -29.50 16.28 -1.24
N LYS A 197 -28.88 17.43 -1.53
CA LYS A 197 -27.58 17.91 -0.99
C LYS A 197 -26.31 17.31 -1.60
N ILE A 198 -26.40 16.58 -2.72
CA ILE A 198 -25.23 16.17 -3.50
C ILE A 198 -25.21 17.00 -4.78
N ASP A 199 -24.60 18.19 -4.72
CA ASP A 199 -24.58 19.12 -5.86
C ASP A 199 -23.54 18.73 -6.92
N LYS A 200 -22.43 18.07 -6.50
CA LYS A 200 -21.34 17.60 -7.36
C LYS A 200 -20.69 16.32 -6.79
N LEU A 201 -20.49 15.31 -7.64
CA LEU A 201 -19.77 14.07 -7.32
C LEU A 201 -18.33 14.13 -7.86
N ASN A 202 -17.48 14.87 -7.15
CA ASN A 202 -16.09 15.13 -7.58
C ASN A 202 -15.03 14.37 -6.78
N GLY A 203 -15.44 13.54 -5.81
CA GLY A 203 -14.53 12.76 -4.97
C GLY A 203 -14.93 11.29 -4.92
N ASP A 204 -14.16 10.51 -4.16
CA ASP A 204 -14.39 9.08 -3.98
C ASP A 204 -15.74 8.80 -3.33
N ILE A 205 -16.42 7.76 -3.81
CA ILE A 205 -17.71 7.29 -3.29
C ILE A 205 -17.45 6.01 -2.50
N ALA A 206 -17.76 6.03 -1.21
CA ALA A 206 -17.72 4.85 -0.35
C ALA A 206 -19.14 4.38 -0.01
N ILE A 207 -19.46 3.12 -0.33
CA ILE A 207 -20.74 2.48 0.02
C ILE A 207 -20.44 1.21 0.81
N SER A 208 -21.12 1.03 1.94
CA SER A 208 -21.00 -0.16 2.79
C SER A 208 -22.38 -0.72 3.09
N ILE A 209 -22.57 -2.00 2.81
CA ILE A 209 -23.79 -2.74 3.14
C ILE A 209 -23.41 -3.75 4.23
N LYS A 210 -24.05 -3.64 5.40
CA LYS A 210 -23.81 -4.55 6.52
C LYS A 210 -24.73 -5.76 6.40
N LYS A 211 -24.21 -6.94 6.75
CA LYS A 211 -25.04 -8.15 6.93
C LYS A 211 -26.15 -7.83 7.94
N GLU A 212 -27.38 -8.21 7.64
CA GLU A 212 -28.46 -8.15 8.62
C GLU A 212 -28.12 -9.05 9.81
N LYS A 213 -28.35 -8.56 11.03
CA LYS A 213 -28.21 -9.41 12.20
C LYS A 213 -29.35 -10.41 12.18
N ASP A 214 -29.04 -11.70 12.06
CA ASP A 214 -30.00 -12.76 12.37
C ASP A 214 -30.50 -12.48 13.80
N LYS A 215 -31.80 -12.27 13.94
CA LYS A 215 -32.46 -11.94 15.22
C LYS A 215 -32.46 -13.13 16.17
#